data_AF-A0A9D7NGH4-F1
#
_entry.id   AF-A0A9D7NGH4-F1
#
_cell.length_a   1.000
_cell.length_b   1.000
_cell.length_c   1.000
_cell.angle_alpha   90.00
_cell.angle_beta   90.00
_cell.angle_gamma   90.00
#
_symmetry.space_group_name_H-M   'P 1'
#
loop_
_entity.id
_entity.type
_entity.pdbx_description
1 polymer ?
#
loop_
_entity_poly.entity_id
_entity_poly.type
_entity_poly.pdbx_seq_one_letter_code
_entity_poly.pdbx_strand_id
1 'polypeptide(L)'
;MAFYTGMIEQRINAAISTELSHLQLHHPTFRNEYEIPYHLPQGRAMLQKISKEAQVKVATGLGCGQRGMIASASGSSGIYHQRVMPAEEQRLTNLPGKIVEGNFFTSENQ
;
A
#
# COMPACT_ATOMS: atom_id res chain seq x y z
N MET A 1 15.85 -2.67 -29.24
CA MET A 1 14.72 -3.34 -28.55
C MET A 1 15.08 -3.77 -27.12
N ALA A 2 16.26 -4.33 -26.84
CA ALA A 2 16.64 -4.75 -25.48
C ALA A 2 16.59 -3.65 -24.39
N PHE A 3 16.98 -2.40 -24.74
CA PHE A 3 16.94 -1.28 -23.78
C PHE A 3 15.51 -0.92 -23.33
N TYR A 4 14.55 -0.93 -24.27
CA TYR A 4 13.14 -0.67 -23.96
C TYR A 4 12.55 -1.76 -23.06
N THR A 5 12.88 -3.03 -23.32
CA THR A 5 12.45 -4.15 -22.46
C THR A 5 12.98 -3.99 -21.03
N GLY A 6 14.27 -3.65 -20.87
CA GLY A 6 14.85 -3.44 -19.53
C GLY A 6 14.19 -2.29 -18.76
N MET A 7 13.86 -1.18 -19.43
CA MET A 7 13.12 -0.08 -18.79
C MET A 7 11.71 -0.49 -18.36
N ILE A 8 11.00 -1.28 -19.17
CA ILE A 8 9.67 -1.78 -18.85
C ILE A 8 9.72 -2.71 -17.64
N GLU A 9 10.66 -3.66 -17.61
CA GLU A 9 10.85 -4.57 -16.48
C GLU A 9 11.19 -3.81 -15.19
N GLN A 10 12.09 -2.82 -15.27
CA GLN A 10 12.41 -1.97 -14.12
C GLN A 10 11.18 -1.21 -13.61
N ARG A 11 10.36 -0.66 -14.52
CA ARG A 11 9.13 0.04 -14.15
C ARG A 11 8.12 -0.87 -13.47
N ILE A 12 7.95 -2.10 -13.99
CA ILE A 12 7.05 -3.11 -13.41
C ILE A 12 7.54 -3.50 -12.01
N ASN A 13 8.82 -3.84 -11.87
CA ASN A 13 9.41 -4.22 -10.59
C ASN A 13 9.32 -3.08 -9.56
N ALA A 14 9.55 -1.84 -9.99
CA ALA A 14 9.40 -0.68 -9.12
C ALA A 14 7.94 -0.51 -8.66
N ALA A 15 6.96 -0.60 -9.57
CA ALA A 15 5.54 -0.50 -9.22
C ALA A 15 5.09 -1.59 -8.24
N ILE A 16 5.55 -2.83 -8.43
CA ILE A 16 5.27 -3.93 -7.50
C ILE A 16 5.91 -3.67 -6.14
N SER A 17 7.18 -3.27 -6.11
CA SER A 17 7.93 -3.06 -4.87
C SER A 17 7.48 -1.84 -4.06
N THR A 18 6.83 -0.85 -4.68
CA THR A 18 6.51 0.41 -4.00
C THR A 18 5.04 0.79 -3.95
N GLU A 19 4.19 0.28 -4.84
CA GLU A 19 2.78 0.70 -4.91
C GLU A 19 1.81 -0.45 -4.62
N LEU A 20 2.08 -1.65 -5.15
CA LEU A 20 1.09 -2.74 -5.11
C LEU A 20 1.45 -3.88 -4.15
N SER A 21 2.73 -4.08 -3.84
CA SER A 21 3.22 -5.34 -3.25
C SER A 21 2.98 -6.55 -4.17
N HIS A 22 3.50 -7.72 -3.77
CA HIS A 22 3.45 -8.92 -4.60
C HIS A 22 2.05 -9.54 -4.70
N LEU A 23 1.26 -9.45 -3.63
CA LEU A 23 -0.09 -10.01 -3.55
C LEU A 23 -0.97 -9.08 -2.72
N GLN A 24 -2.20 -8.84 -3.18
CA GLN A 24 -3.23 -8.11 -2.44
C GLN A 24 -4.49 -8.94 -2.35
N LEU A 25 -5.07 -9.00 -1.15
CA LEU A 25 -6.33 -9.67 -0.89
C LEU A 25 -7.39 -8.62 -0.59
N HIS A 26 -8.50 -8.66 -1.32
CA HIS A 26 -9.63 -7.75 -1.17
C HIS A 26 -10.94 -8.52 -1.18
N HIS A 27 -11.99 -7.94 -0.60
CA HIS A 27 -13.33 -8.48 -0.75
C HIS A 27 -13.71 -8.48 -2.25
N PRO A 28 -14.37 -9.52 -2.81
CA PRO A 28 -14.68 -9.60 -4.24
C PRO A 28 -15.44 -8.38 -4.77
N THR A 29 -16.35 -7.82 -3.96
CA THR A 29 -17.13 -6.61 -4.30
C THR A 29 -16.33 -5.30 -4.18
N PHE A 30 -15.18 -5.29 -3.50
CA PHE A 30 -14.33 -4.09 -3.36
C PHE A 30 -13.79 -3.59 -4.71
N ARG A 31 -13.71 -4.47 -5.73
CA ARG A 31 -13.31 -4.09 -7.08
C ARG A 31 -14.41 -3.30 -7.83
N ASN A 32 -15.67 -3.46 -7.43
CA ASN A 32 -16.79 -2.78 -8.06
C ASN A 32 -17.01 -1.41 -7.44
N GLU A 33 -16.91 -1.33 -6.10
CA GLU A 33 -17.19 -0.13 -5.35
C GLU A 33 -16.15 -0.01 -4.23
N TYR A 34 -15.36 1.06 -4.28
CA TYR A 34 -14.33 1.36 -3.28
C TYR A 34 -15.00 1.96 -2.04
N GLU A 35 -15.91 1.24 -1.41
CA GLU A 35 -16.70 1.69 -0.26
C GLU A 35 -16.24 0.99 1.02
N ILE A 36 -16.19 1.74 2.12
CA ILE A 36 -15.80 1.29 3.47
C ILE A 36 -16.50 0.00 3.96
N PRO A 37 -17.80 -0.28 3.66
CA PRO A 37 -18.42 -1.55 4.03
C PRO A 37 -17.77 -2.80 3.42
N TYR A 38 -17.06 -2.70 2.29
CA TYR A 38 -16.45 -3.85 1.62
C TYR A 38 -15.05 -4.20 2.15
N HIS A 39 -14.93 -4.23 3.47
CA HIS A 39 -13.72 -4.71 4.14
C HIS A 39 -13.71 -6.24 4.20
N LEU A 40 -12.52 -6.83 4.32
CA LEU A 40 -12.39 -8.26 4.60
C LEU A 40 -12.83 -8.55 6.04
N PRO A 41 -13.94 -9.29 6.27
CA PRO A 41 -14.31 -9.69 7.63
C PRO A 41 -13.20 -10.56 8.21
N GLN A 42 -12.84 -10.32 9.48
CA GLN A 42 -11.74 -11.01 10.17
C GLN A 42 -10.34 -10.81 9.54
N GLY A 43 -10.11 -9.71 8.82
CA GLY A 43 -8.81 -9.41 8.19
C GLY A 43 -7.59 -9.56 9.12
N ARG A 44 -7.73 -9.21 10.41
CA ARG A 44 -6.66 -9.39 11.42
C ARG A 44 -6.32 -10.86 11.70
N ALA A 45 -7.32 -11.74 11.79
CA ALA A 45 -7.09 -13.17 12.00
C ALA A 45 -6.49 -13.83 10.76
N MET A 46 -6.91 -13.40 9.57
CA MET A 46 -6.34 -13.83 8.30
C MET A 46 -4.87 -13.38 8.16
N LEU A 47 -4.57 -12.13 8.50
CA LEU A 47 -3.22 -11.59 8.52
C LEU A 47 -2.30 -12.42 9.43
N GLN A 48 -2.77 -12.78 10.62
CA GLN A 48 -2.01 -13.63 11.54
C GLN A 48 -1.76 -15.05 11.00
N LYS A 49 -2.69 -15.62 10.24
CA LYS A 49 -2.50 -16.92 9.59
C LYS A 49 -1.49 -16.82 8.45
N ILE A 50 -1.66 -15.83 7.56
CA ILE A 50 -0.79 -15.60 6.41
C ILE A 50 0.64 -15.28 6.85
N SER A 51 0.80 -14.46 7.90
CA SER A 51 2.13 -14.13 8.42
C SER A 51 2.86 -15.32 9.07
N LYS A 52 2.18 -16.43 9.37
CA LYS A 52 2.79 -17.64 9.93
C LYS A 52 3.21 -18.65 8.87
N GLU A 53 2.79 -18.48 7.62
CA GLU A 53 3.19 -19.34 6.52
C GLU A 53 4.66 -19.11 6.16
N ALA A 54 5.45 -20.18 6.07
CA ALA A 54 6.90 -20.08 5.84
C ALA A 54 7.28 -19.44 4.50
N GLN A 55 6.35 -19.41 3.54
CA GLN A 55 6.55 -18.81 2.21
C GLN A 55 6.31 -17.28 2.20
N VAL A 56 5.75 -16.73 3.26
CA VAL A 56 5.41 -15.30 3.36
C VAL A 56 6.52 -14.56 4.09
N LYS A 57 7.25 -13.71 3.35
CA LYS A 57 8.33 -12.90 3.93
C LYS A 57 7.82 -11.78 4.82
N VAL A 58 6.79 -11.06 4.35
CA VAL A 58 6.15 -9.94 5.05
C VAL A 58 4.69 -9.92 4.62
N ALA A 59 3.79 -9.75 5.58
CA ALA A 59 2.38 -9.47 5.33
C ALA A 59 1.99 -8.22 6.12
N THR A 60 1.14 -7.38 5.54
CA THR A 60 0.59 -6.22 6.25
C THR A 60 -0.88 -6.02 5.95
N GLY A 61 -1.57 -5.40 6.89
CA GLY A 61 -2.95 -4.97 6.72
C GLY A 61 -3.01 -3.60 6.06
N LEU A 62 -3.62 -3.55 4.87
CA LEU A 62 -3.97 -2.29 4.20
C LEU A 62 -5.44 -1.98 4.49
N GLY A 63 -5.73 -0.74 4.91
CA GLY A 63 -7.11 -0.26 5.01
C GLY A 63 -7.69 0.04 3.63
N CYS A 64 -9.02 0.09 3.53
CA CYS A 64 -9.71 0.51 2.31
C CYS A 64 -9.18 1.87 1.85
N GLY A 65 -8.51 1.90 0.70
CA GLY A 65 -8.07 3.14 0.09
C GLY A 65 -9.26 3.82 -0.57
N GLN A 66 -9.40 5.13 -0.35
CA GLN A 66 -10.54 5.91 -0.83
C GLN A 66 -10.03 7.09 -1.64
N ARG A 67 -10.82 7.49 -2.63
CA ARG A 67 -10.56 8.71 -3.39
C ARG A 67 -11.24 9.86 -2.65
N GLY A 68 -10.49 10.90 -2.35
CA GLY A 68 -10.98 12.09 -1.68
C GLY A 68 -10.47 13.34 -2.38
N MET A 69 -10.91 14.50 -1.89
CA MET A 69 -10.39 15.79 -2.32
C MET A 69 -9.79 16.46 -1.10
N ILE A 70 -8.50 16.78 -1.15
CA ILE A 70 -7.85 17.64 -0.15
C ILE A 70 -7.98 19.06 -0.65
N ALA A 71 -8.50 19.94 0.19
CA ALA A 71 -8.53 21.38 -0.04
C ALA A 71 -7.48 22.03 0.88
N SER A 72 -6.61 22.84 0.29
CA SER A 72 -5.68 23.71 0.99
C SER A 72 -6.00 25.17 0.65
N ALA A 73 -5.36 26.11 1.38
CA ALA A 73 -5.54 27.55 1.14
C ALA A 73 -5.20 27.96 -0.32
N SER A 74 -4.40 27.16 -1.03
CA SER A 74 -3.96 27.41 -2.40
C SER A 74 -4.76 26.65 -3.48
N GLY A 75 -5.70 25.77 -3.12
CA GLY A 75 -6.53 25.05 -4.08
C GLY A 75 -7.01 23.68 -3.60
N SER A 76 -7.85 23.02 -4.40
CA SER A 76 -8.29 21.65 -4.16
C SER A 76 -7.63 20.66 -5.12
N SER A 77 -7.31 19.47 -4.63
CA SER A 77 -6.71 18.40 -5.43
C SER A 77 -7.31 17.05 -5.07
N GLY A 78 -7.59 16.25 -6.10
CA GLY A 78 -8.02 14.87 -5.96
C GLY A 78 -6.86 14.01 -5.48
N ILE A 79 -7.08 13.28 -4.40
CA ILE A 79 -6.07 12.41 -3.79
C ILE A 79 -6.62 11.00 -3.58
N TYR A 80 -5.73 10.02 -3.62
CA TYR A 80 -6.00 8.68 -3.15
C TYR A 80 -5.32 8.50 -1.80
N HIS A 81 -6.10 8.28 -0.75
CA HIS A 81 -5.55 8.02 0.58
C HIS A 81 -5.72 6.55 0.91
N GLN A 82 -4.66 5.96 1.47
CA GLN A 82 -4.64 4.58 1.90
C GLN A 82 -4.15 4.53 3.33
N ARG A 83 -4.84 3.78 4.18
CA ARG A 83 -4.42 3.56 5.55
C ARG A 83 -3.42 2.40 5.57
N VAL A 84 -2.23 2.64 6.11
CA VAL A 84 -1.12 1.68 6.19
C VAL A 84 -0.72 1.45 7.65
N MET A 85 -0.09 0.30 7.94
CA MET A 85 0.56 0.03 9.23
C MET A 85 2.06 0.34 9.13
N PRO A 86 2.56 1.46 9.70
CA PRO A 86 3.92 1.98 9.40
C PRO A 86 5.05 0.96 9.59
N ALA A 87 5.05 0.22 10.71
CA ALA A 87 6.13 -0.72 11.06
C ALA A 87 6.19 -1.97 10.16
N GLU A 88 5.07 -2.37 9.57
CA GLU A 88 4.99 -3.50 8.64
C GLU A 88 5.20 -3.01 7.20
N GLU A 89 4.62 -1.86 6.85
CA GLU A 89 4.72 -1.25 5.52
C GLU A 89 6.16 -0.86 5.17
N GLN A 90 6.95 -0.40 6.15
CA GLN A 90 8.38 -0.14 5.97
C GLN A 90 9.17 -1.38 5.54
N ARG A 91 8.74 -2.57 5.98
CA ARG A 91 9.39 -3.84 5.64
C ARG A 91 8.91 -4.40 4.31
N LEU A 92 7.72 -4.00 3.87
CA LEU A 92 7.09 -4.46 2.63
C LEU A 92 7.41 -3.56 1.43
N THR A 93 7.40 -2.25 1.66
CA THR A 93 7.58 -1.23 0.64
C THR A 93 8.86 -0.44 0.87
N ASN A 94 9.58 -0.16 -0.20
CA ASN A 94 10.78 0.67 -0.13
C ASN A 94 10.43 2.18 -0.11
N LEU A 95 9.27 2.54 0.46
CA LEU A 95 8.77 3.92 0.55
C LEU A 95 9.69 4.86 1.35
N PRO A 96 10.26 4.47 2.51
CA PRO A 96 11.13 5.38 3.27
C PRO A 96 12.34 5.85 2.48
N GLY A 97 12.90 4.99 1.61
CA GLY A 97 14.05 5.33 0.77
C GLY A 97 13.72 6.23 -0.43
N LYS A 98 12.44 6.53 -0.68
CA LYS A 98 11.97 7.39 -1.78
C LYS A 98 11.43 8.74 -1.31
N ILE A 99 11.48 9.03 -0.01
CA ILE A 99 11.06 10.33 0.53
C ILE A 99 12.13 11.37 0.21
N VAL A 100 11.75 12.39 -0.56
CA VAL A 100 12.63 13.51 -0.93
C VAL A 100 12.66 14.56 0.19
N GLU A 101 11.52 14.82 0.82
CA GLU A 101 11.36 15.76 1.94
C GLU A 101 10.36 15.19 2.97
N GLY A 102 10.73 15.26 4.26
CA GLY A 102 9.93 14.75 5.38
C GLY A 102 10.42 13.42 5.95
N ASN A 103 9.75 12.94 7.00
CA ASN A 103 10.10 11.69 7.69
C ASN A 103 9.01 10.63 7.45
N PHE A 104 9.41 9.39 7.12
CA PHE A 104 8.48 8.27 7.07
C PHE A 104 8.00 7.96 8.49
N PHE A 105 6.72 8.22 8.77
CA PHE A 105 6.00 7.92 10.03
C PHE A 105 6.92 7.46 11.17
N THR A 106 7.78 8.38 11.63
CA THR A 106 8.68 8.10 12.74
C THR A 106 7.81 8.01 13.97
N SER A 107 7.90 6.90 14.69
CA SER A 107 7.27 6.72 15.99
C SER A 107 7.98 7.60 17.01
N GLU A 108 7.81 8.92 16.90
CA GLU A 108 8.08 9.87 17.96
C GLU A 108 6.72 10.43 18.40
N ASN A 109 6.26 9.92 19.54
CA ASN A 109 5.15 10.38 20.38
C ASN A 109 3.71 10.06 19.90
N GLN A 110 3.18 8.91 20.34
CA GLN A 110 2.31 8.77 21.52
C GLN A 110 1.76 7.35 21.65
#